data_AF-A0A0N4YJT9-F1
#
_entry.id   AF-A0A0N4YJT9-F1
#
_cell.length_a   1.000
_cell.length_b   1.000
_cell.length_c   1.000
_cell.angle_alpha   90.00
_cell.angle_beta   90.00
_cell.angle_gamma   90.00
#
_symmetry.space_group_name_H-M   'P 1'
#
loop_
_entity.id
_entity.type
_entity.pdbx_description
1 polymer ?
#
loop_
_entity_poly.entity_id
_entity_poly.type
_entity_poly.pdbx_seq_one_letter_code
_entity_poly.pdbx_strand_id
1 'polypeptide(L)'
;MLQKHFPNEYDVESRGEVIIKGKGVMETYWLNCRHTSRSPSHTPEGRRAIRQDTDLNQQETTRVDDTNLLEHMKEPLYRQYKQGVEQ
;
A
#
# COMPACT_ATOMS: atom_id res chain seq x y z
N MET A 1 -13.28 -6.85 -3.87
CA MET A 1 -12.47 -6.26 -4.96
C MET A 1 -12.49 -4.76 -4.86
N LEU A 2 -11.31 -4.12 -4.98
CA LEU A 2 -11.14 -2.67 -4.84
C LEU A 2 -12.06 -1.90 -5.81
N GLN A 3 -12.15 -2.33 -7.07
CA GLN A 3 -13.02 -1.73 -8.08
C GLN A 3 -14.52 -1.71 -7.71
N LYS A 4 -14.99 -2.62 -6.86
CA LYS A 4 -16.40 -2.67 -6.42
C LYS A 4 -16.72 -1.61 -5.36
N HIS A 5 -15.76 -1.32 -4.47
CA HIS A 5 -15.98 -0.42 -3.33
C HIS A 5 -15.42 0.98 -3.60
N PHE A 6 -14.46 1.10 -4.52
CA PHE A 6 -13.77 2.33 -4.90
C PHE A 6 -13.70 2.42 -6.44
N PRO A 7 -14.85 2.65 -7.11
CA PRO A 7 -14.90 2.69 -8.56
C PRO A 7 -14.04 3.85 -9.10
N ASN A 8 -13.23 3.56 -10.13
CA ASN A 8 -12.35 4.52 -10.81
C ASN A 8 -11.24 5.16 -9.94
N GLU A 9 -11.07 4.75 -8.68
CA GLU A 9 -10.00 5.24 -7.82
C GLU A 9 -8.69 4.47 -7.99
N TYR A 10 -8.76 3.21 -8.45
CA TYR A 10 -7.61 2.33 -8.52
C TYR A 10 -7.50 1.71 -9.90
N ASP A 11 -6.31 1.85 -10.47
CA ASP A 11 -5.91 1.13 -11.67
C ASP A 11 -5.24 -0.18 -11.26
N VAL A 12 -5.81 -1.29 -11.74
CA VAL A 12 -5.34 -2.64 -11.45
C VAL A 12 -5.23 -3.44 -12.74
N GLU A 13 -4.16 -4.22 -12.85
CA GLU A 13 -3.90 -5.09 -13.98
C GLU A 13 -3.97 -6.55 -13.55
N SER A 14 -4.59 -7.42 -14.36
CA SER A 14 -4.62 -8.85 -14.08
C SER A 14 -3.21 -9.43 -14.17
N ARG A 15 -2.79 -10.11 -13.11
CA ARG A 15 -1.53 -10.88 -13.08
C ARG A 15 -1.77 -12.34 -13.48
N GLY A 16 -2.95 -12.87 -13.16
CA GLY A 16 -3.32 -14.27 -13.37
C GLY A 16 -3.47 -15.05 -12.07
N GLU A 17 -3.55 -16.37 -12.21
CA GLU A 17 -3.83 -17.30 -11.13
C GLU A 17 -2.58 -17.73 -10.35
N VAL A 18 -2.69 -17.81 -9.02
CA VAL A 18 -1.62 -18.26 -8.12
C VAL A 18 -2.16 -19.34 -7.19
N ILE A 19 -1.38 -20.40 -6.98
CA ILE A 19 -1.72 -21.47 -6.03
C ILE A 19 -1.34 -21.01 -4.61
N ILE A 20 -2.34 -20.83 -3.77
CA ILE A 20 -2.19 -20.51 -2.36
C ILE A 20 -2.24 -21.82 -1.56
N LYS A 21 -1.12 -22.16 -0.92
CA LYS A 21 -0.97 -23.41 -0.14
C LYS A 21 -2.11 -23.56 0.87
N GLY A 22 -2.83 -24.68 0.80
CA GLY A 22 -3.95 -24.98 1.70
C GLY A 22 -5.23 -24.15 1.47
N LYS A 23 -5.30 -23.34 0.40
CA LYS A 23 -6.46 -22.51 0.04
C LYS A 23 -6.94 -22.71 -1.40
N GLY A 24 -6.10 -23.25 -2.28
CA GLY A 24 -6.45 -23.49 -3.68
C GLY A 24 -5.91 -22.40 -4.59
N VAL A 25 -6.58 -22.15 -5.71
CA VAL A 25 -6.16 -21.16 -6.71
C VAL A 25 -6.79 -19.82 -6.39
N MET A 26 -6.03 -18.73 -6.53
CA MET A 26 -6.50 -17.37 -6.36
C MET A 26 -6.11 -16.52 -7.57
N GLU A 27 -7.05 -15.78 -8.12
CA GLU A 27 -6.77 -14.74 -9.12
C GLU A 27 -6.10 -13.54 -8.44
N THR A 28 -5.03 -13.02 -9.05
CA THR A 28 -4.21 -11.95 -8.49
C THR A 28 -4.06 -10.79 -9.47
N TYR A 29 -3.78 -9.61 -8.92
CA TYR A 29 -3.73 -8.36 -9.66
C TYR A 29 -2.54 -7.52 -9.19
N TRP A 30 -1.93 -6.77 -10.12
CA TRP A 30 -1.03 -5.68 -9.80
C TRP A 30 -1.82 -4.41 -9.51
N LEU A 31 -1.33 -3.62 -8.56
CA LEU A 31 -1.84 -2.29 -8.30
C LEU A 31 -0.90 -1.28 -8.98
N ASN A 32 -1.40 -0.60 -10.01
CA ASN A 32 -0.60 0.28 -10.84
C ASN A 32 -0.57 1.70 -10.27
N CYS A 33 -1.74 2.26 -9.96
CA CYS A 33 -1.85 3.58 -9.37
C CYS A 33 -3.17 3.80 -8.62
N ARG A 34 -3.20 4.85 -7.81
CA ARG A 34 -4.42 5.41 -7.22
C ARG A 34 -4.68 6.78 -7.83
N HIS A 35 -5.86 6.96 -8.42
CA HIS A 35 -6.31 8.25 -8.92
C HIS A 35 -6.81 9.08 -7.73
N THR A 36 -6.00 10.04 -7.26
CA THR A 36 -6.53 11.12 -6.44
C THR A 36 -7.32 12.03 -7.37
N SER A 37 -8.63 12.20 -7.17
CA SER A 37 -9.40 13.24 -7.85
C SER A 37 -8.79 14.60 -7.50
N ARG A 38 -7.93 15.10 -8.40
CA ARG A 38 -7.21 16.35 -8.24
C ARG A 38 -8.24 17.48 -8.22
N SER A 39 -8.50 18.06 -7.05
CA SER A 39 -9.13 19.36 -6.98
C SER A 39 -8.24 20.39 -7.72
N PRO A 40 -8.80 21.24 -8.59
CA PRO A 40 -8.01 22.20 -9.34
C PRO A 40 -7.78 23.46 -8.51
N SER A 41 -6.71 23.50 -7.71
CA SER A 41 -6.05 24.76 -7.36
C SER A 41 -4.68 24.46 -6.76
N HIS A 42 -3.63 24.98 -7.39
CA HIS A 42 -2.45 25.63 -6.82
C HIS A 42 -1.34 25.67 -7.89
N THR A 43 -0.63 26.79 -7.90
CA THR A 43 0.11 27.48 -8.98
C THR A 43 1.32 26.74 -9.60
N PRO A 44 1.81 27.19 -10.78
CA PRO A 44 2.75 26.44 -11.63
C PRO A 44 4.23 26.81 -11.41
N GLU A 45 4.70 26.94 -10.17
CA GLU A 45 6.13 27.14 -9.88
C GLU A 45 6.66 26.01 -9.00
N GLY A 46 7.44 25.09 -9.59
CA GLY A 46 8.07 24.00 -8.84
C GLY A 46 8.19 22.66 -9.55
N ARG A 47 7.92 22.56 -10.86
CA ARG A 47 8.15 21.31 -11.62
C ARG A 47 9.58 21.20 -12.13
N ARG A 48 10.54 20.96 -11.22
CA ARG A 48 11.82 20.29 -11.50
C ARG A 48 12.54 19.91 -10.20
N ALA A 49 12.01 18.91 -9.52
CA ALA A 49 12.78 17.98 -8.71
C ALA A 49 11.96 16.68 -8.60
N ILE A 50 12.45 15.65 -9.28
CA ILE A 50 12.03 14.26 -9.10
C ILE A 50 12.17 13.93 -7.62
N ARG A 51 11.07 13.64 -6.92
CA ARG A 51 11.10 13.07 -5.57
C ARG A 51 10.87 11.57 -5.69
N GLN A 52 11.96 10.80 -5.64
CA GLN A 52 11.94 9.57 -4.84
C GLN A 52 11.70 10.05 -3.42
N ASP A 53 10.54 9.77 -2.83
CA ASP A 53 10.38 9.73 -1.38
C ASP A 53 8.99 9.17 -1.06
N THR A 54 9.04 8.02 -0.41
CA THR A 54 7.97 7.29 0.24
C THR A 54 7.09 8.20 1.11
N ASP A 55 5.79 7.90 1.05
CA ASP A 55 4.66 8.59 1.66
C ASP A 55 4.88 9.11 3.09
N LEU A 56 4.67 10.41 3.25
CA LEU A 56 4.21 11.03 4.48
C LEU A 56 3.01 11.92 4.14
N ASN A 57 1.79 11.51 4.53
CA ASN A 57 0.79 12.46 5.00
C ASN A 57 -0.28 11.79 5.91
N GLN A 58 0.02 11.83 7.20
CA GLN A 58 -0.88 12.19 8.32
C GLN A 58 -1.95 13.24 7.90
N GLN A 59 -3.24 13.28 8.28
CA GLN A 59 -3.99 12.84 9.46
C GLN A 59 -5.50 13.06 9.16
N GLU A 60 -6.39 12.17 9.62
CA GLU A 60 -7.57 12.56 10.41
C GLU A 60 -7.75 11.51 11.52
N THR A 61 -8.03 11.98 12.73
CA THR A 61 -7.46 11.51 13.98
C THR A 61 -8.44 10.69 14.81
N THR A 62 -8.29 9.37 14.83
CA THR A 62 -8.53 8.60 16.06
C THR A 62 -7.20 8.52 16.80
N ARG A 63 -7.15 9.13 17.98
CA ARG A 63 -5.99 9.19 18.88
C ARG A 63 -5.44 7.78 19.14
N VAL A 64 -4.43 7.37 18.39
CA VAL A 64 -3.62 6.20 18.73
C VAL A 64 -2.16 6.62 18.65
N ASP A 65 -1.50 6.48 19.79
CA ASP A 65 -0.15 6.94 20.13
C ASP A 65 0.89 6.53 19.05
N ASP A 66 1.44 7.52 18.33
CA ASP A 66 2.38 7.34 17.19
C ASP A 66 3.69 6.62 17.58
N THR A 67 3.93 6.44 18.88
CA THR A 67 5.10 5.73 19.42
C THR A 67 5.12 4.24 19.10
N ASN A 68 3.97 3.61 18.85
CA ASN A 68 3.88 2.16 18.63
C ASN A 68 4.12 1.71 17.17
N LEU A 69 3.92 2.61 16.19
CA LEU A 69 3.99 2.26 14.76
C LEU A 69 5.43 1.99 14.29
N LEU A 70 6.38 2.80 14.77
CA LEU A 70 7.79 2.69 14.39
C LEU A 70 8.47 1.44 14.95
N GLU A 71 7.97 0.93 16.09
CA GLU A 71 8.47 -0.31 16.70
C GLU A 71 7.99 -1.53 15.90
N HIS A 72 6.72 -1.52 15.45
CA HIS A 72 6.14 -2.60 14.65
C HIS A 72 6.75 -2.71 13.23
N MET A 73 7.35 -1.64 12.71
CA MET A 73 8.09 -1.66 11.44
C MET A 73 9.50 -2.28 11.55
N LYS A 74 10.07 -2.38 12.75
CA LYS A 74 11.42 -2.96 12.95
C LYS A 74 11.39 -4.50 12.94
N GLU A 75 10.25 -5.09 13.25
CA GLU A 75 10.02 -6.54 13.22
C GLU A 75 8.81 -6.90 12.36
N PRO A 76 8.96 -6.90 11.02
CA PRO A 76 7.89 -7.39 10.17
C PRO A 76 7.66 -8.87 10.47
N LEU A 77 6.39 -9.28 10.56
CA LEU A 77 5.94 -10.64 10.86
C LEU A 77 6.67 -11.73 10.05
N TYR A 78 7.09 -11.41 8.83
CA TYR A 78 7.87 -12.30 7.97
C TYR A 78 9.24 -12.68 8.57
N ARG A 79 9.90 -11.76 9.28
CA ARG A 79 11.20 -11.97 9.93
C ARG A 79 11.11 -12.97 11.08
N GLN A 80 10.06 -12.85 11.89
CA GLN A 80 9.77 -13.76 13.00
C GLN A 80 9.42 -15.17 12.50
N TYR A 81 8.64 -15.28 11.42
CA TYR A 81 8.36 -16.58 10.78
C TYR A 81 9.64 -17.28 10.33
N LYS A 82 10.57 -16.54 9.70
CA LYS A 82 11.85 -17.12 9.24
C LYS A 82 12.70 -17.65 10.39
N GLN A 83 12.77 -16.94 11.51
CA GLN A 83 13.52 -17.38 12.70
C GLN A 83 12.94 -18.65 13.33
N GLY A 84 11.62 -18.84 13.28
CA GLY A 84 10.96 -20.04 13.82
C GLY A 84 11.06 -21.30 12.94
N VAL A 85 11.45 -21.16 11.67
CA VAL A 85 11.56 -22.28 10.71
C VAL A 85 12.98 -22.85 10.64
N GLU A 86 13.99 -22.09 11.10
CA GLU A 86 15.41 -22.48 11.06
C GLU A 86 15.92 -23.12 12.37
N GLN A 87 15.03 -23.53 13.28
CA GLN A 87 15.35 -24.28 14.52
C GLN A 87 14.94 -25.75 14.44
#